data_AF-A0A9P8L6H4-F1
#
_entry.id   AF-A0A9P8L6H4-F1
#
_cell.length_a   1.000
_cell.length_b   1.000
_cell.length_c   1.000
_cell.angle_alpha   90.00
_cell.angle_beta   90.00
_cell.angle_gamma   90.00
#
_symmetry.space_group_name_H-M   'P 1'
#
loop_
_entity.id
_entity.type
_entity.pdbx_description
1 polymer ?
#
loop_
_entity_poly.entity_id
_entity_poly.type
_entity_poly.pdbx_seq_one_letter_code
_entity_poly.pdbx_strand_id
1 'polypeptide(L)'
;MPAMLDDPDSPTIYRMSGAQPYPDPKDPNPQLPPDIVARQVTLRDRITIATLIPFSSASQVPTSLLAYLCDQLNREIEKGDTYPMVEPMSLSQFGPYWFNNFAAVMLLGNIAGIEEVVENKDWSQECLGSFYIKPNYPGRSSHVCNGGFLVTDASRNRGVGRLMGEGYLEWAPKL
;
A
#
# COMPACT_ATOMS: atom_id res chain seq x y z
N MET A 1 8.84 22.91 -6.71
CA MET A 1 8.63 22.19 -5.43
C MET A 1 8.94 20.74 -5.73
N PRO A 2 9.86 20.10 -5.00
CA PRO A 2 10.26 18.71 -5.22
C PRO A 2 9.07 17.75 -5.10
N ALA A 3 9.20 16.54 -5.63
CA ALA A 3 8.18 15.50 -5.45
C ALA A 3 8.18 15.07 -3.98
N MET A 4 7.06 14.55 -3.47
CA MET A 4 7.02 14.04 -2.09
C MET A 4 7.97 12.84 -1.86
N LEU A 5 8.48 12.24 -2.94
CA LEU A 5 9.53 11.22 -2.88
C LEU A 5 10.87 11.75 -2.37
N ASP A 6 11.13 13.06 -2.51
CA ASP A 6 12.40 13.68 -2.11
C ASP A 6 12.47 13.95 -0.59
N ASP A 7 11.32 13.99 0.09
CA ASP A 7 11.20 14.11 1.56
C ASP A 7 10.00 13.28 2.06
N PRO A 8 10.19 11.97 2.32
CA PRO A 8 9.12 11.06 2.68
C PRO A 8 8.49 11.34 4.06
N ASP A 9 9.15 12.13 4.91
CA ASP A 9 8.68 12.49 6.25
C ASP A 9 7.84 13.78 6.26
N SER A 10 7.80 14.50 5.14
CA SER A 10 6.97 15.71 4.99
C SER A 10 5.48 15.37 5.02
N PRO A 11 4.65 16.16 5.74
CA PRO A 11 3.21 15.93 5.79
C PRO A 11 2.56 16.18 4.43
N THR A 12 1.58 15.36 4.08
CA THR A 12 0.86 15.50 2.82
C THR A 12 0.00 16.76 2.80
N ILE A 13 0.32 17.66 1.89
CA ILE A 13 -0.45 18.87 1.66
C ILE A 13 -1.41 18.60 0.50
N TYR A 14 -2.71 18.79 0.72
CA TYR A 14 -3.72 18.59 -0.31
C TYR A 14 -4.18 19.90 -0.94
N ARG A 15 -4.69 19.82 -2.18
CA ARG A 15 -5.39 20.94 -2.82
C ARG A 15 -6.60 21.36 -1.98
N MET A 16 -6.88 22.66 -1.94
CA MET A 16 -8.04 23.21 -1.21
C MET A 16 -9.30 23.37 -2.07
N SER A 17 -9.26 22.95 -3.33
CA SER A 17 -10.34 23.13 -4.32
C SER A 17 -10.73 21.80 -4.96
N GLY A 18 -12.03 21.61 -5.23
CA GLY A 18 -12.58 20.40 -5.84
C GLY A 18 -13.11 19.41 -4.80
N ALA A 19 -13.22 18.13 -5.19
CA ALA A 19 -13.54 17.06 -4.25
C ALA A 19 -12.46 16.97 -3.15
N GLN A 20 -12.92 16.73 -1.92
CA GLN A 20 -12.03 16.48 -0.78
C GLN A 20 -11.24 15.18 -1.02
N PRO A 21 -9.97 15.13 -0.59
CA PRO A 21 -9.15 13.93 -0.74
C PRO A 21 -9.60 12.83 0.23
N TYR A 22 -9.30 11.58 -0.12
CA TYR A 22 -9.39 10.46 0.81
C TYR A 22 -8.02 9.85 1.13
N PRO A 23 -7.82 9.44 2.40
CA PRO A 23 -8.65 9.77 3.57
C PRO A 23 -8.63 11.27 3.91
N ASP A 24 -9.62 11.77 4.67
CA ASP A 24 -9.63 13.16 5.15
C ASP A 24 -8.42 13.38 6.08
N PRO A 25 -7.49 14.30 5.75
CA PRO A 25 -6.29 14.54 6.54
C PRO A 25 -6.56 15.06 7.96
N LYS A 26 -7.79 15.53 8.22
CA LYS A 26 -8.21 16.05 9.52
C LYS A 26 -8.97 15.02 10.35
N ASP A 27 -9.30 13.86 9.79
CA ASP A 27 -10.01 12.81 10.50
C ASP A 27 -9.02 12.02 11.37
N PRO A 28 -9.22 11.94 12.70
CA PRO A 28 -8.39 11.11 13.57
C PRO A 28 -8.52 9.60 13.27
N ASN A 29 -9.60 9.18 12.60
CA ASN A 29 -9.86 7.81 12.18
C ASN A 29 -10.07 7.76 10.65
N PRO A 30 -9.01 7.98 9.86
CA PRO A 30 -9.11 8.16 8.42
C PRO A 30 -9.90 7.04 7.76
N GLN A 31 -10.98 7.37 7.07
CA GLN A 31 -11.84 6.41 6.36
C GLN A 31 -11.59 6.43 4.85
N LEU A 32 -11.81 5.29 4.23
CA LEU A 32 -11.81 5.15 2.78
C LEU A 32 -13.20 5.44 2.20
N PRO A 33 -13.29 5.79 0.90
CA PRO A 33 -14.55 5.82 0.19
C PRO A 33 -15.32 4.49 0.37
N PRO A 34 -16.67 4.52 0.51
CA PRO A 34 -17.48 3.31 0.71
C PRO A 34 -17.36 2.24 -0.38
N ASP A 35 -16.88 2.62 -1.57
CA ASP A 35 -16.70 1.76 -2.73
C ASP A 35 -15.25 1.26 -2.90
N ILE A 36 -14.37 1.54 -1.93
CA ILE A 36 -13.08 0.88 -1.76
C ILE A 36 -13.21 -0.14 -0.63
N VAL A 37 -13.38 -1.41 -1.01
CA VAL A 37 -13.56 -2.55 -0.10
C VAL A 37 -12.58 -3.67 -0.45
N ALA A 38 -12.47 -4.69 0.40
CA ALA A 38 -11.67 -5.88 0.12
C ALA A 38 -12.05 -6.49 -1.24
N ARG A 39 -11.05 -6.71 -2.10
CA ARG A 39 -11.26 -7.19 -3.48
C ARG A 39 -10.63 -8.57 -3.66
N GLN A 40 -11.48 -9.58 -3.83
CA GLN A 40 -11.04 -10.92 -4.19
C GLN A 40 -10.52 -10.97 -5.62
N VAL A 41 -9.47 -11.75 -5.83
CA VAL A 41 -8.86 -12.02 -7.13
C VAL A 41 -8.47 -13.49 -7.22
N THR A 42 -8.37 -14.01 -8.44
CA THR A 42 -7.83 -15.34 -8.71
C THR A 42 -6.44 -15.19 -9.34
N LEU A 43 -5.45 -15.89 -8.79
CA LEU A 43 -4.07 -15.87 -9.28
C LEU A 43 -3.95 -16.51 -10.67
N ARG A 44 -2.75 -16.45 -11.25
CA ARG A 44 -2.48 -16.91 -12.62
C ARG A 44 -2.83 -18.38 -12.87
N ASP A 45 -2.79 -19.22 -11.85
CA ASP A 45 -3.18 -20.63 -11.91
C ASP A 45 -4.70 -20.85 -12.07
N ARG A 46 -5.50 -19.77 -11.98
CA ARG A 46 -6.97 -19.76 -12.07
C ARG A 46 -7.68 -20.56 -10.98
N ILE A 47 -6.97 -20.90 -9.90
CA ILE A 47 -7.50 -21.71 -8.80
C ILE A 47 -7.27 -21.00 -7.47
N THR A 48 -6.05 -20.49 -7.25
CA THR A 48 -5.68 -19.88 -5.98
C THR A 48 -6.38 -18.52 -5.83
N ILE A 49 -7.12 -18.37 -4.74
CA ILE A 49 -7.78 -17.12 -4.36
C ILE A 49 -6.83 -16.28 -3.50
N ALA A 50 -6.82 -14.99 -3.75
CA ALA A 50 -6.19 -13.98 -2.92
C ALA A 50 -7.14 -12.78 -2.79
N THR A 51 -6.90 -11.93 -1.80
CA THR A 51 -7.70 -10.73 -1.54
C THR A 51 -6.79 -9.52 -1.39
N LEU A 52 -7.11 -8.43 -2.09
CA LEU A 52 -6.55 -7.10 -1.85
C LEU A 52 -7.29 -6.45 -0.69
N ILE A 53 -6.57 -6.15 0.39
CA ILE A 53 -7.10 -5.49 1.58
C ILE A 53 -6.64 -4.04 1.60
N PRO A 54 -7.56 -3.06 1.54
CA PRO A 54 -7.22 -1.64 1.57
C PRO A 54 -7.08 -1.12 3.01
N PHE A 55 -6.05 -0.32 3.25
CA PHE A 55 -5.74 0.34 4.52
C PHE A 55 -5.59 1.85 4.29
N SER A 56 -6.16 2.66 5.19
CA SER A 56 -6.03 4.13 5.18
C SER A 56 -4.91 4.64 6.09
N SER A 57 -4.34 3.78 6.95
CA SER A 57 -3.29 4.15 7.89
C SER A 57 -2.49 2.93 8.34
N ALA A 58 -1.21 3.14 8.69
CA ALA A 58 -0.35 2.13 9.30
C ALA A 58 -0.93 1.57 10.62
N SER A 59 -1.72 2.36 11.35
CA SER A 59 -2.32 1.94 12.63
C SER A 59 -3.37 0.83 12.49
N GLN A 60 -3.90 0.60 11.28
CA GLN A 60 -4.86 -0.47 11.00
C GLN A 60 -4.17 -1.80 10.67
N VAL A 61 -2.84 -1.80 10.48
CA VAL A 61 -2.08 -2.96 10.02
C VAL A 61 -1.50 -3.68 11.24
N PRO A 62 -1.59 -5.02 11.32
CA PRO A 62 -0.86 -5.78 12.34
C PRO A 62 0.64 -5.46 12.30
N THR A 63 1.24 -5.31 13.47
CA THR A 63 2.66 -4.95 13.64
C THR A 63 3.55 -6.00 12.99
N SER A 64 3.19 -7.28 13.09
CA SER A 64 3.96 -8.36 12.44
C SER A 64 3.89 -8.30 10.90
N LEU A 65 2.76 -7.90 10.32
CA LEU A 65 2.62 -7.72 8.87
C LEU A 65 3.41 -6.50 8.40
N LEU A 66 3.34 -5.41 9.17
CA LEU A 66 4.10 -4.19 8.88
C LEU A 66 5.61 -4.46 8.91
N ALA A 67 6.09 -5.19 9.92
CA ALA A 67 7.48 -5.60 10.03
C ALA A 67 7.91 -6.50 8.86
N TYR A 68 7.05 -7.42 8.45
CA TYR A 68 7.32 -8.28 7.29
C TYR A 68 7.45 -7.47 5.99
N LEU A 69 6.51 -6.56 5.72
CA LEU A 69 6.58 -5.70 4.52
C LEU A 69 7.80 -4.78 4.53
N CYS A 70 8.20 -4.27 5.71
CA CYS A 70 9.43 -3.49 5.88
C CYS A 70 10.67 -4.32 5.50
N ASP A 71 10.78 -5.57 5.96
CA ASP A 71 11.86 -6.48 5.57
C ASP A 71 11.86 -6.74 4.05
N GLN A 72 10.69 -6.96 3.46
CA GLN A 72 10.56 -7.17 2.02
C GLN A 72 11.02 -5.94 1.21
N LEU A 73 10.67 -4.72 1.63
CA LEU A 73 11.15 -3.50 0.97
C LEU A 73 12.68 -3.34 1.13
N ASN A 74 13.20 -3.57 2.33
CA ASN A 74 14.64 -3.45 2.60
C ASN A 74 15.46 -4.42 1.75
N ARG A 75 14.98 -5.64 1.50
CA ARG A 75 15.61 -6.57 0.56
C ARG A 75 15.66 -6.02 -0.87
N GLU A 76 14.63 -5.31 -1.31
CA GLU A 76 14.61 -4.69 -2.65
C GLU A 76 15.54 -3.47 -2.72
N ILE A 77 15.64 -2.70 -1.63
CA ILE A 77 16.62 -1.60 -1.49
C ILE A 77 18.05 -2.13 -1.55
N GLU A 78 18.36 -3.19 -0.79
CA GLU A 78 19.69 -3.81 -0.77
C GLU A 78 20.09 -4.43 -2.11
N LYS A 79 19.12 -4.95 -2.88
CA LYS A 79 19.37 -5.43 -4.26
C LYS A 79 19.76 -4.28 -5.20
N GLY A 80 19.21 -3.07 -4.99
CA GLY A 80 19.65 -1.84 -5.67
C GLY A 80 19.13 -1.63 -7.10
N ASP A 81 18.14 -2.42 -7.54
CA ASP A 81 17.68 -2.41 -8.94
C ASP A 81 16.30 -1.75 -9.16
N THR A 82 15.58 -1.40 -8.08
CA THR A 82 14.14 -1.04 -8.17
C THR A 82 13.78 0.27 -7.49
N TYR A 83 14.22 0.48 -6.24
CA TYR A 83 13.96 1.69 -5.47
C TYR A 83 15.19 2.61 -5.43
N PRO A 84 15.00 3.95 -5.35
CA PRO A 84 16.11 4.91 -5.33
C PRO A 84 16.80 5.01 -3.96
N MET A 85 16.21 4.44 -2.90
CA MET A 85 16.81 4.43 -1.57
C MET A 85 18.11 3.64 -1.59
N VAL A 86 19.12 4.14 -0.86
CA VAL A 86 20.43 3.48 -0.73
C VAL A 86 20.53 2.72 0.59
N GLU A 87 19.87 3.21 1.64
CA GLU A 87 19.91 2.62 2.98
C GLU A 87 18.58 1.95 3.32
N PRO A 88 18.61 0.80 4.03
CA PRO A 88 17.40 0.18 4.57
C PRO A 88 16.63 1.12 5.50
N MET A 89 15.30 0.99 5.46
CA MET A 89 14.38 1.77 6.27
C MET A 89 14.10 1.07 7.60
N SER A 90 14.00 1.84 8.69
CA SER A 90 13.50 1.32 9.97
C SER A 90 11.99 1.09 9.94
N LEU A 91 11.48 0.20 10.79
CA LEU A 91 10.03 -0.04 10.91
C LEU A 91 9.24 1.23 11.23
N SER A 92 9.80 2.10 12.07
CA SER A 92 9.21 3.40 12.45
C SER A 92 9.07 4.36 11.27
N GLN A 93 9.94 4.25 10.26
CA GLN A 93 9.86 5.05 9.02
C GLN A 93 8.96 4.38 7.99
N PHE A 94 8.98 3.04 7.91
CA PHE A 94 8.24 2.27 6.91
C PHE A 94 6.73 2.46 7.00
N GLY A 95 6.15 2.39 8.20
CA GLY A 95 4.72 2.60 8.40
C GLY A 95 4.25 3.94 7.83
N PRO A 96 4.76 5.07 8.34
CA PRO A 96 4.45 6.40 7.82
C PRO A 96 4.75 6.60 6.34
N TYR A 97 5.79 5.97 5.79
CA TYR A 97 6.15 6.09 4.37
C TYR A 97 5.20 5.33 3.44
N TRP A 98 4.95 4.06 3.74
CA TRP A 98 4.21 3.13 2.87
C TRP A 98 2.69 3.30 3.03
N PHE A 99 2.22 3.57 4.24
CA PHE A 99 0.79 3.74 4.56
C PHE A 99 0.42 5.21 4.82
N ASN A 100 1.16 6.14 4.21
CA ASN A 100 0.99 7.59 4.42
C ASN A 100 -0.41 8.12 4.09
N ASN A 101 -1.06 7.51 3.10
CA ASN A 101 -2.36 7.95 2.58
C ASN A 101 -3.27 6.75 2.32
N PHE A 102 -2.77 5.83 1.51
CA PHE A 102 -3.47 4.60 1.17
C PHE A 102 -2.44 3.54 0.86
N ALA A 103 -2.66 2.32 1.36
CA ALA A 103 -1.97 1.16 0.83
C ALA A 103 -2.89 -0.06 0.81
N ALA A 104 -2.62 -0.95 -0.12
CA ALA A 104 -3.27 -2.23 -0.23
C ALA A 104 -2.26 -3.34 0.03
N VAL A 105 -2.68 -4.39 0.73
CA VAL A 105 -1.90 -5.61 0.89
C VAL A 105 -2.66 -6.76 0.24
N MET A 106 -2.00 -7.51 -0.64
CA MET A 106 -2.57 -8.73 -1.21
C MET A 106 -2.23 -9.92 -0.32
N LEU A 107 -3.26 -10.55 0.24
CA LEU A 107 -3.16 -11.70 1.12
C LEU A 107 -3.78 -12.94 0.46
N LEU A 108 -3.22 -14.11 0.75
CA LEU A 108 -3.73 -15.38 0.29
C LEU A 108 -5.08 -15.71 0.96
N GLY A 109 -6.03 -16.26 0.19
CA GLY A 109 -7.34 -16.67 0.68
C GLY A 109 -8.45 -15.64 0.44
N ASN A 110 -9.65 -16.01 0.87
CA ASN A 110 -10.84 -15.16 0.88
C ASN A 110 -10.93 -14.48 2.25
N ILE A 111 -10.72 -13.17 2.27
CA ILE A 111 -10.71 -12.35 3.49
C ILE A 111 -11.79 -11.29 3.33
N ALA A 112 -12.70 -11.16 4.29
CA ALA A 112 -13.84 -10.25 4.17
C ALA A 112 -13.45 -8.77 4.33
N GLY A 113 -12.46 -8.48 5.17
CA GLY A 113 -12.07 -7.12 5.52
C GLY A 113 -10.84 -7.05 6.41
N ILE A 114 -10.50 -5.84 6.85
CA ILE A 114 -9.31 -5.57 7.68
C ILE A 114 -9.36 -6.29 9.03
N GLU A 115 -10.56 -6.54 9.55
CA GLU A 115 -10.84 -7.19 10.83
C GLU A 115 -10.37 -8.65 10.89
N GLU A 116 -10.25 -9.32 9.74
CA GLU A 116 -9.71 -10.69 9.64
C GLU A 116 -8.18 -10.70 9.50
N VAL A 117 -7.55 -9.55 9.27
CA VAL A 117 -6.09 -9.39 9.18
C VAL A 117 -5.55 -9.16 10.59
N VAL A 118 -5.23 -10.24 11.28
CA VAL A 118 -4.81 -10.24 12.70
C VAL A 118 -3.35 -10.64 12.88
N GLU A 119 -2.81 -10.43 14.09
CA GLU A 119 -1.46 -10.86 14.47
C GLU A 119 -1.28 -12.39 14.44
N ASN A 120 -0.02 -12.85 14.50
CA ASN A 120 0.39 -14.25 14.59
C ASN A 120 0.08 -15.12 13.34
N LYS A 121 0.06 -14.51 12.16
CA LYS A 121 0.03 -15.22 10.87
C LYS A 121 1.43 -15.49 10.33
N ASP A 122 1.54 -16.46 9.44
CA ASP A 122 2.78 -16.69 8.68
C ASP A 122 2.76 -15.84 7.41
N TRP A 123 3.20 -14.59 7.52
CA TRP A 123 3.23 -13.65 6.39
C TRP A 123 4.14 -14.10 5.25
N SER A 124 5.10 -14.99 5.49
CA SER A 124 5.94 -15.53 4.43
C SER A 124 5.16 -16.41 3.44
N GLN A 125 4.03 -16.98 3.89
CA GLN A 125 3.12 -17.79 3.07
C GLN A 125 1.85 -17.03 2.69
N GLU A 126 1.37 -16.15 3.58
CA GLU A 126 0.08 -15.47 3.42
C GLU A 126 0.19 -14.12 2.69
N CYS A 127 1.32 -13.39 2.77
CA CYS A 127 1.47 -12.08 2.14
C CYS A 127 2.09 -12.19 0.74
N LEU A 128 1.34 -11.76 -0.28
CA LEU A 128 1.75 -11.86 -1.68
C LEU A 128 2.44 -10.60 -2.20
N GLY A 129 2.13 -9.45 -1.60
CA GLY A 129 2.67 -8.15 -1.98
C GLY A 129 1.84 -6.99 -1.46
N SER A 130 2.29 -5.78 -1.75
CA SER A 130 1.60 -4.56 -1.37
C SER A 130 1.86 -3.45 -2.40
N PHE A 131 0.96 -2.48 -2.46
CA PHE A 131 1.22 -1.22 -3.14
C PHE A 131 0.63 -0.05 -2.35
N TYR A 132 1.17 1.14 -2.54
CA TYR A 132 0.61 2.37 -1.98
C TYR A 132 0.05 3.30 -3.06
N ILE A 133 -0.82 4.22 -2.64
CA ILE A 133 -1.28 5.36 -3.44
C ILE A 133 -1.18 6.61 -2.58
N LYS A 134 -0.40 7.59 -3.02
CA LYS A 134 -0.29 8.89 -2.35
C LYS A 134 -0.11 10.03 -3.35
N PRO A 135 -0.42 11.28 -2.99
CA PRO A 135 -0.10 12.42 -3.83
C PRO A 135 1.39 12.47 -4.18
N ASN A 136 1.72 12.63 -5.47
CA ASN A 136 3.11 12.78 -5.91
C ASN A 136 3.65 14.18 -5.61
N TYR A 137 2.76 15.18 -5.61
CA TYR A 137 3.08 16.57 -5.39
C TYR A 137 2.18 17.19 -4.32
N PRO A 138 2.68 18.14 -3.53
CA PRO A 138 1.87 18.83 -2.53
C PRO A 138 0.90 19.86 -3.15
N GLY A 139 -0.13 20.19 -2.37
CA GLY A 139 -1.05 21.30 -2.60
C GLY A 139 -1.80 21.17 -3.93
N ARG A 140 -1.69 22.17 -4.80
CA ARG A 140 -2.50 22.31 -6.03
C ARG A 140 -2.39 21.10 -6.97
N SER A 141 -1.26 20.39 -6.94
CA SER A 141 -0.99 19.22 -7.78
C SER A 141 -1.20 17.88 -7.07
N SER A 142 -1.81 17.88 -5.87
CA SER A 142 -2.02 16.65 -5.09
C SER A 142 -3.00 15.65 -5.71
N HIS A 143 -3.68 16.04 -6.79
CA HIS A 143 -4.54 15.17 -7.59
C HIS A 143 -3.75 14.26 -8.53
N VAL A 144 -2.45 14.47 -8.70
CA VAL A 144 -1.55 13.58 -9.42
C VAL A 144 -0.95 12.63 -8.40
N CYS A 145 -1.38 11.38 -8.42
CA CYS A 145 -0.89 10.35 -7.51
C CYS A 145 0.41 9.71 -7.99
N ASN A 146 1.09 9.06 -7.06
CA ASN A 146 2.18 8.12 -7.26
C ASN A 146 1.80 6.79 -6.59
N GLY A 147 2.37 5.69 -7.08
CA GLY A 147 2.29 4.40 -6.43
C GLY A 147 3.61 3.64 -6.51
N GLY A 148 3.97 3.00 -5.41
CA GLY A 148 5.06 2.02 -5.33
C GLY A 148 4.48 0.63 -5.11
N PHE A 149 5.14 -0.38 -5.67
CA PHE A 149 4.70 -1.78 -5.62
C PHE A 149 5.81 -2.65 -5.04
N LEU A 150 5.40 -3.68 -4.32
CA LEU A 150 6.26 -4.69 -3.73
C LEU A 150 5.61 -6.06 -3.93
N VAL A 151 6.33 -7.01 -4.51
CA VAL A 151 5.88 -8.40 -4.66
C VAL A 151 6.85 -9.28 -3.90
N THR A 152 6.33 -10.14 -3.02
CA THR A 152 7.19 -11.04 -2.24
C THR A 152 7.87 -12.06 -3.14
N ASP A 153 9.08 -12.51 -2.78
CA ASP A 153 9.88 -13.41 -3.61
C ASP A 153 9.14 -14.73 -3.92
N ALA A 154 8.42 -15.28 -2.94
CA ALA A 154 7.57 -16.47 -3.08
C ALA A 154 6.34 -16.27 -4.00
N SER A 155 6.02 -15.03 -4.35
CA SER A 155 4.82 -14.66 -5.11
C SER A 155 5.10 -14.23 -6.55
N ARG A 156 6.38 -14.20 -6.94
CA ARG A 156 6.81 -13.87 -8.31
C ARG A 156 6.24 -14.85 -9.33
N ASN A 157 6.06 -14.39 -10.56
CA ASN A 157 5.50 -15.16 -11.69
C ASN A 157 4.06 -15.70 -11.53
N ARG A 158 3.38 -15.42 -10.41
CA ARG A 158 1.99 -15.85 -10.13
C ARG A 158 0.92 -14.82 -10.53
N GLY A 159 1.32 -13.74 -11.20
CA GLY A 159 0.41 -12.69 -11.68
C GLY A 159 0.04 -11.62 -10.64
N VAL A 160 0.65 -11.67 -9.44
CA VAL A 160 0.38 -10.76 -8.31
C VAL A 160 0.58 -9.29 -8.66
N GLY A 161 1.73 -8.92 -9.24
CA GLY A 161 2.01 -7.54 -9.63
C GLY A 161 0.99 -6.96 -10.63
N ARG A 162 0.55 -7.77 -11.62
CA ARG A 162 -0.50 -7.38 -12.57
C ARG A 162 -1.84 -7.12 -11.87
N LEU A 163 -2.26 -8.04 -11.01
CA LEU A 163 -3.51 -7.93 -10.27
C LEU A 163 -3.52 -6.73 -9.30
N MET A 164 -2.37 -6.44 -8.66
CA MET A 164 -2.19 -5.21 -7.88
C MET A 164 -2.30 -3.96 -8.77
N GLY A 165 -1.71 -3.96 -9.96
CA GLY A 165 -1.85 -2.87 -10.92
C GLY A 165 -3.29 -2.64 -11.37
N GLU A 166 -4.08 -3.71 -11.55
CA GLU A 166 -5.52 -3.61 -11.83
C GLU A 166 -6.31 -3.05 -10.65
N GLY A 167 -5.93 -3.40 -9.41
CA GLY A 167 -6.47 -2.78 -8.19
C GLY A 167 -6.13 -1.29 -8.10
N TYR A 168 -4.88 -0.93 -8.38
CA TYR A 168 -4.42 0.45 -8.44
C TYR A 168 -5.23 1.30 -9.42
N LEU A 169 -5.45 0.80 -10.65
CA LEU A 169 -6.23 1.51 -11.67
C LEU A 169 -7.69 1.72 -11.27
N GLU A 170 -8.26 0.83 -10.47
CA GLU A 170 -9.63 0.96 -9.98
C GLU A 170 -9.73 1.94 -8.80
N TRP A 171 -8.79 1.90 -7.87
CA TRP A 171 -8.86 2.64 -6.60
C TRP A 171 -8.25 4.04 -6.68
N ALA A 172 -7.22 4.27 -7.49
CA ALA A 172 -6.58 5.58 -7.60
C ALA A 172 -7.53 6.73 -7.98
N PRO A 173 -8.52 6.58 -8.88
CA PRO A 173 -9.46 7.66 -9.21
C PRO A 173 -10.51 7.96 -8.12
N LYS A 174 -10.63 7.08 -7.12
CA LYS A 174 -11.61 7.18 -6.03
C LYS A 174 -11.03 7.88 -4.78
N LEU A 175 -9.71 8.05 -4.73
CA LEU A 175 -8.97 8.68 -3.62
C LEU A 175 -8.71 10.18 -3.90
#